data_AF-A0A0X8JJH3-F1
#
_entry.id   AF-A0A0X8JJH3-F1
#
_cell.length_a   1.000
_cell.length_b   1.000
_cell.length_c   1.000
_cell.angle_alpha   90.00
_cell.angle_beta   90.00
_cell.angle_gamma   90.00
#
_symmetry.space_group_name_H-M   'P 1'
#
loop_
_entity.id
_entity.type
_entity.pdbx_description
1 polymer ?
#
loop_
_entity_poly.entity_id
_entity_poly.type
_entity_poly.pdbx_seq_one_letter_code
_entity_poly.pdbx_strand_id
1 'polypeptide(L)'
;MGFTMYSIEVMLKLFGIHVPRIIYSSELQPKYTSNALVAELTRKVDSTRYLSGTGARNYFESTPFIEAGVEVFWQHFTHPIYSQPYGAFEPNLSAFDILFNCGIAKSRILLQMALEETSI
;
A
#
# COMPACT_ATOMS: atom_id res chain seq x y z
N MET A 1 -4.80 12.10 -16.93
CA MET A 1 -4.66 11.16 -15.81
C MET A 1 -5.65 10.02 -16.01
N GLY A 2 -5.23 8.76 -15.89
CA GLY A 2 -6.13 7.61 -16.09
C GLY A 2 -7.12 7.44 -14.93
N PHE A 3 -8.24 6.73 -15.18
CA PHE A 3 -9.29 6.46 -14.20
C PHE A 3 -8.76 5.85 -12.88
N THR A 4 -7.79 4.93 -12.97
CA THR A 4 -7.17 4.29 -11.80
C THR A 4 -6.48 5.29 -10.88
N MET A 5 -5.71 6.23 -11.45
CA MET A 5 -4.99 7.21 -10.65
C MET A 5 -5.93 8.21 -9.98
N TYR A 6 -6.98 8.62 -10.69
CA TYR A 6 -8.03 9.45 -10.10
C TYR A 6 -8.72 8.74 -8.94
N SER A 7 -9.02 7.44 -9.09
CA SER A 7 -9.60 6.62 -8.01
C SER A 7 -8.68 6.55 -6.80
N ILE A 8 -7.37 6.37 -6.99
CA ILE A 8 -6.39 6.35 -5.89
C ILE A 8 -6.37 7.70 -5.15
N GLU A 9 -6.30 8.82 -5.87
CA GLU A 9 -6.28 10.15 -5.26
C GLU A 9 -7.55 10.45 -4.45
N VAL A 10 -8.72 10.09 -5.00
CA VAL A 10 -9.99 10.20 -4.29
C VAL A 10 -9.96 9.35 -3.02
N MET A 11 -9.50 8.11 -3.10
CA MET A 11 -9.44 7.22 -1.94
C MET A 11 -8.48 7.72 -0.86
N LEU A 12 -7.31 8.22 -1.23
CA LEU A 12 -6.38 8.86 -0.29
C LEU A 12 -7.05 10.01 0.46
N LYS A 13 -7.77 10.89 -0.26
CA LYS A 13 -8.52 12.00 0.34
C LYS A 13 -9.64 11.50 1.27
N LEU A 14 -10.41 10.50 0.85
CA LEU A 14 -11.51 9.94 1.63
C LEU A 14 -10.98 9.30 2.92
N PHE A 15 -9.86 8.58 2.88
CA PHE A 15 -9.24 8.02 4.08
C PHE A 15 -8.40 9.00 4.90
N GLY A 16 -8.22 10.24 4.43
CA GLY A 16 -7.38 11.22 5.13
C GLY A 16 -5.89 10.85 5.12
N ILE A 17 -5.45 10.10 4.11
CA ILE A 17 -4.06 9.70 3.93
C ILE A 17 -3.36 10.82 3.15
N HIS A 18 -2.38 11.44 3.80
CA HIS A 18 -1.58 12.49 3.21
C HIS A 18 -0.27 11.92 2.69
N VAL A 19 -0.10 11.93 1.37
CA VAL A 19 1.16 11.61 0.71
C VAL A 19 1.81 12.91 0.23
N PRO A 20 3.07 13.19 0.59
CA PRO A 20 3.72 14.44 0.21
C PRO A 20 4.02 14.50 -1.29
N ARG A 21 4.18 13.34 -1.94
CA ARG A 21 4.50 13.26 -3.36
C ARG A 21 4.02 11.93 -3.94
N ILE A 22 3.43 11.99 -5.14
CA ILE A 22 3.17 10.83 -6.00
C ILE A 22 4.11 10.97 -7.20
N ILE A 23 4.83 9.89 -7.53
CA ILE A 23 5.80 9.85 -8.63
C ILE A 23 5.43 8.68 -9.52
N TYR A 24 5.32 8.93 -10.82
CA TYR A 24 5.00 7.89 -11.78
C TYR A 24 6.26 7.18 -12.25
N SER A 25 6.21 5.85 -12.31
CA SER A 25 7.29 5.03 -12.88
C SER A 25 7.66 5.47 -14.31
N SER A 26 6.67 5.91 -15.11
CA SER A 26 6.90 6.44 -16.46
C SER A 26 7.74 7.72 -16.51
N GLU A 27 7.73 8.55 -15.45
CA GLU A 27 8.60 9.73 -15.35
C GLU A 27 10.06 9.34 -15.09
N LEU A 28 10.26 8.19 -14.45
CA LEU A 28 11.57 7.73 -14.00
C LEU A 28 12.30 6.87 -15.04
N GLN A 29 11.62 6.44 -16.10
CA GLN A 29 12.19 5.63 -17.20
C GLN A 29 13.06 4.47 -16.66
N PRO A 30 12.48 3.55 -15.87
CA PRO A 30 13.21 2.39 -15.37
C PRO A 30 13.61 1.46 -16.52
N LYS A 31 14.68 0.70 -16.31
CA LYS A 31 15.23 -0.24 -17.29
C LYS A 31 15.01 -1.69 -16.90
N TYR A 32 14.77 -1.97 -15.62
CA TYR A 32 14.60 -3.31 -15.10
C TYR A 32 13.13 -3.72 -14.97
N THR A 33 12.90 -4.98 -14.59
CA THR A 33 11.58 -5.57 -14.33
C THR A 33 11.55 -6.28 -12.97
N SER A 34 10.38 -6.71 -12.51
CA SER A 34 10.21 -7.47 -11.25
C SER A 34 10.86 -6.79 -10.02
N ASN A 35 11.52 -7.54 -9.12
CA ASN A 35 12.20 -6.99 -7.95
C ASN A 35 13.28 -5.96 -8.27
N ALA A 36 14.01 -6.13 -9.38
CA ALA A 36 15.02 -5.17 -9.82
C ALA A 36 14.41 -3.82 -10.24
N LEU A 37 13.20 -3.83 -10.84
CA LEU A 37 12.45 -2.60 -11.10
C LEU A 37 12.15 -1.84 -9.80
N VAL A 38 11.69 -2.54 -8.76
CA VAL A 38 11.34 -1.91 -7.48
C VAL A 38 12.58 -1.31 -6.81
N ALA A 39 13.70 -2.04 -6.82
CA ALA A 39 14.97 -1.53 -6.30
C ALA A 39 15.44 -0.28 -7.08
N GLU A 40 15.37 -0.31 -8.41
CA GLU A 40 15.70 0.82 -9.28
C GLU A 40 14.81 2.04 -9.00
N LEU A 41 13.49 1.86 -8.95
CA LEU A 41 12.54 2.94 -8.67
C LEU A 41 12.79 3.57 -7.30
N THR A 42 13.08 2.75 -6.28
CA THR A 42 13.39 3.22 -4.93
C THR A 42 14.63 4.13 -4.94
N ARG A 43 15.67 3.75 -5.68
CA ARG A 43 16.89 4.57 -5.82
C ARG A 43 16.66 5.82 -6.67
N LYS A 44 15.85 5.75 -7.73
CA LYS A 44 15.53 6.90 -8.59
C LYS A 44 14.73 8.00 -7.88
N VAL A 45 14.11 7.68 -6.75
CA VAL A 45 13.43 8.66 -5.87
C VAL A 45 14.27 9.04 -4.65
N ASP A 46 15.58 8.75 -4.70
CA ASP A 46 16.57 9.03 -3.64
C ASP A 46 16.26 8.35 -2.29
N SER A 47 15.52 7.24 -2.30
CA SER A 47 15.24 6.44 -1.11
C SER A 47 16.21 5.26 -0.98
N THR A 48 16.38 4.77 0.23
CA THR A 48 17.05 3.50 0.56
C THR A 48 16.10 2.50 1.22
N ARG A 49 14.81 2.83 1.30
CA ARG A 49 13.81 2.02 1.99
C ARG A 49 12.60 1.77 1.11
N TYR A 50 12.21 0.51 1.03
CA TYR A 50 11.00 0.06 0.35
C TYR A 50 10.08 -0.65 1.34
N LEU A 51 8.82 -0.23 1.43
CA LEU A 51 7.79 -0.88 2.25
C LEU A 51 6.96 -1.82 1.37
N SER A 52 6.94 -3.11 1.72
CA SER A 52 6.20 -4.14 0.99
C SER A 52 5.22 -4.86 1.90
N GLY A 53 4.08 -5.29 1.36
CA GLY A 53 3.15 -6.17 2.07
C GLY A 53 3.71 -7.60 2.19
N THR A 54 3.39 -8.30 3.28
CA THR A 54 3.86 -9.68 3.52
C THR A 54 3.45 -10.68 2.43
N GLY A 55 2.36 -10.42 1.69
CA GLY A 55 1.91 -11.26 0.57
C GLY A 55 2.94 -11.37 -0.57
N ALA A 56 3.92 -10.46 -0.64
CA ALA A 56 4.99 -10.52 -1.64
C ALA A 56 6.15 -11.45 -1.29
N ARG A 57 6.21 -11.99 -0.06
CA ARG A 57 7.35 -12.79 0.42
C ARG A 57 7.60 -14.05 -0.40
N ASN A 58 6.54 -14.69 -0.90
CA ASN A 58 6.67 -15.97 -1.63
C ASN A 58 7.38 -15.84 -2.99
N TYR A 59 7.45 -14.64 -3.55
CA TYR A 59 8.10 -14.36 -4.84
C TYR A 59 9.17 -13.26 -4.72
N PHE A 60 9.66 -13.01 -3.49
CA PHE A 60 10.64 -11.98 -3.22
C PHE A 60 12.07 -12.47 -3.48
N GLU A 61 12.78 -11.76 -4.36
CA GLU A 61 14.22 -11.93 -4.57
C GLU A 61 15.00 -10.80 -3.89
N SER A 62 15.91 -11.13 -2.97
CA SER A 62 16.65 -10.15 -2.17
C SER A 62 17.82 -9.50 -2.91
N THR A 63 18.48 -10.23 -3.82
CA THR A 63 19.72 -9.80 -4.48
C THR A 63 19.63 -8.40 -5.10
N PRO A 64 18.59 -8.05 -5.90
CA PRO A 64 18.52 -6.73 -6.52
C PRO A 64 18.43 -5.58 -5.50
N PHE A 65 17.80 -5.81 -4.35
CA PHE A 65 17.69 -4.81 -3.29
C PHE A 65 19.02 -4.62 -2.55
N ILE A 66 19.71 -5.73 -2.25
CA ILE A 66 21.04 -5.70 -1.61
C ILE A 66 22.04 -4.94 -2.48
N GLU A 67 22.10 -5.28 -3.77
CA GLU A 67 23.00 -4.63 -4.73
C GLU A 67 22.69 -3.13 -4.90
N ALA A 68 21.42 -2.75 -4.84
CA ALA A 68 20.99 -1.35 -4.91
C ALA A 68 21.15 -0.58 -3.58
N GLY A 69 21.52 -1.24 -2.48
CA GLY A 69 21.55 -0.62 -1.15
C GLY A 69 20.17 -0.23 -0.63
N VAL A 70 19.14 -1.04 -0.94
CA VAL A 70 17.74 -0.83 -0.53
C VAL A 70 17.35 -1.83 0.56
N GLU A 71 16.90 -1.31 1.70
CA GLU A 71 16.32 -2.06 2.79
C GLU A 71 14.83 -2.29 2.56
N VAL A 72 14.38 -3.54 2.71
CA VAL A 72 12.97 -3.91 2.52
C VAL A 72 12.30 -4.10 3.88
N PHE A 73 11.30 -3.26 4.16
CA PHE A 73 10.44 -3.35 5.32
C PHE A 73 9.18 -4.12 4.96
N TRP A 74 8.75 -5.00 5.87
CA TRP A 74 7.55 -5.81 5.68
C TRP A 74 6.43 -5.25 6.54
N GLN A 75 5.39 -4.74 5.87
CA GLN A 75 4.15 -4.34 6.52
C GLN A 75 3.28 -5.56 6.73
N HIS A 76 3.01 -5.88 8.00
CA HIS A 76 1.84 -6.66 8.36
C HIS A 76 0.64 -5.70 8.38
N PHE A 77 -0.52 -6.17 7.95
CA PHE A 77 -1.75 -5.40 8.02
C PHE A 77 -2.87 -6.36 8.39
N THR A 78 -3.49 -6.11 9.54
CA THR A 78 -4.68 -6.83 9.97
C THR A 78 -5.92 -6.03 9.55
N HIS A 79 -6.81 -6.65 8.78
CA HIS A 79 -8.04 -5.98 8.37
C HIS A 79 -8.93 -5.71 9.60
N PRO A 80 -9.39 -4.46 9.83
CA PRO A 80 -10.34 -4.20 10.89
C PRO A 80 -11.65 -4.94 10.59
N ILE A 81 -12.28 -5.48 11.63
CA ILE A 81 -13.59 -6.13 11.52
C ILE A 81 -14.68 -5.07 11.57
N TYR A 82 -15.59 -5.10 10.59
CA TYR A 82 -16.75 -4.21 10.53
C TYR A 82 -17.98 -4.94 9.99
N SER A 83 -19.14 -4.31 10.13
CA SER A 83 -20.39 -4.87 9.62
C SER A 83 -20.40 -4.83 8.10
N GLN A 84 -20.52 -5.99 7.47
CA GLN A 84 -20.80 -6.16 6.05
C GLN A 84 -22.22 -6.69 5.87
N PRO A 85 -22.89 -6.42 4.74
CA PRO A 85 -24.17 -7.04 4.44
C PRO A 85 -23.97 -8.53 4.12
N TYR A 86 -25.02 -9.32 4.34
CA TYR A 86 -25.12 -10.72 3.90
C TYR A 86 -24.27 -11.76 4.63
N GLY A 87 -23.91 -11.53 5.90
CA GLY A 87 -23.47 -12.60 6.78
C GLY A 87 -22.26 -12.26 7.64
N ALA A 88 -21.35 -13.22 7.77
CA ALA A 88 -20.11 -13.05 8.50
C ALA A 88 -19.13 -12.15 7.74
N PHE A 89 -18.18 -11.59 8.48
CA PHE A 89 -17.13 -10.73 7.93
C PHE A 89 -16.21 -11.51 6.97
N GLU A 90 -16.02 -10.96 5.78
CA GLU A 90 -15.08 -11.41 4.76
C GLU A 90 -13.88 -10.44 4.67
N PRO A 91 -12.66 -10.87 5.04
CA PRO A 91 -11.46 -10.04 4.96
C PRO A 91 -10.93 -9.89 3.52
N ASN A 92 -9.91 -9.04 3.34
CA ASN A 92 -9.18 -8.86 2.07
C ASN A 92 -10.01 -8.32 0.88
N LEU A 93 -11.16 -7.68 1.16
CA LEU A 93 -11.93 -6.96 0.15
C LEU A 93 -11.31 -5.59 -0.22
N SER A 94 -11.84 -4.98 -1.27
CA SER A 94 -11.43 -3.64 -1.71
C SER A 94 -11.57 -2.61 -0.59
N ALA A 95 -10.72 -1.57 -0.60
CA ALA A 95 -10.89 -0.42 0.30
C ALA A 95 -12.26 0.29 0.11
N PHE A 96 -12.93 0.12 -1.03
CA PHE A 96 -14.30 0.61 -1.21
C PHE A 96 -15.31 -0.10 -0.29
N ASP A 97 -15.05 -1.34 0.13
CA ASP A 97 -15.98 -2.11 0.95
C ASP A 97 -16.17 -1.47 2.33
N ILE A 98 -15.08 -1.22 3.06
CA ILE A 98 -15.14 -0.52 4.36
C ILE A 98 -15.72 0.89 4.21
N LEU A 99 -15.43 1.56 3.09
CA LEU A 99 -15.93 2.91 2.85
C LEU A 99 -17.45 2.94 2.68
N PHE A 100 -18.02 2.03 1.90
CA PHE A 100 -19.46 1.98 1.66
C PHE A 100 -20.25 1.36 2.81
N ASN A 101 -19.64 0.43 3.55
CA ASN A 101 -20.29 -0.18 4.71
C ASN A 101 -20.23 0.70 5.97
N CYS A 102 -19.17 1.50 6.15
CA CYS A 102 -18.96 2.28 7.38
C CYS A 102 -19.11 3.79 7.18
N GLY A 103 -18.98 4.30 5.96
CA GLY A 103 -18.83 5.73 5.69
C GLY A 103 -17.47 6.29 6.12
N ILE A 104 -17.11 7.44 5.56
CA ILE A 104 -15.77 8.05 5.65
C ILE A 104 -15.23 8.12 7.09
N ALA A 105 -15.99 8.72 8.01
CA ALA A 105 -15.52 9.01 9.37
C ALA A 105 -15.18 7.71 10.14
N LYS A 106 -16.06 6.70 10.06
CA LYS A 106 -15.87 5.43 10.76
C LYS A 106 -14.76 4.60 10.11
N SER A 107 -14.65 4.59 8.78
CA SER A 107 -13.55 3.90 8.09
C SER A 107 -12.18 4.41 8.56
N ARG A 108 -12.02 5.73 8.73
CA ARG A 108 -10.76 6.32 9.23
C ARG A 108 -10.38 5.81 10.62
N ILE A 109 -11.35 5.81 11.54
CA ILE A 109 -11.15 5.33 12.91
C ILE A 109 -10.72 3.86 12.90
N LEU A 110 -11.47 3.01 12.17
CA LEU A 110 -11.20 1.57 12.11
C LEU A 110 -9.82 1.26 11.50
N LEU A 111 -9.44 1.96 10.43
CA LEU A 111 -8.12 1.79 9.80
C LEU A 111 -6.99 2.26 10.71
N GLN A 112 -7.19 3.32 11.48
CA GLN A 112 -6.18 3.80 12.43
C GLN A 112 -5.96 2.82 13.58
N MET A 113 -7.04 2.28 14.16
CA MET A 113 -6.94 1.26 15.22
C MET A 113 -6.19 0.01 14.76
N ALA A 114 -6.44 -0.44 13.52
CA ALA A 114 -5.74 -1.59 12.95
C ALA A 114 -4.22 -1.37 12.81
N LEU A 115 -3.78 -0.14 12.58
CA LEU A 115 -2.34 0.20 12.49
C LEU A 115 -1.65 0.18 13.86
N GLU A 116 -2.35 0.61 14.91
CA GLU A 116 -1.84 0.61 16.28
C GLU A 116 -1.66 -0.82 16.81
N GLU A 117 -2.58 -1.72 16.49
CA GLU A 117 -2.50 -3.14 16.86
C GLU A 117 -1.37 -3.88 16.12
N THR A 118 -0.99 -3.42 14.92
CA THR A 118 0.06 -4.05 14.11
C THR A 118 1.48 -3.58 14.46
N SER A 119 1.61 -2.58 15.35
CA SER A 119 2.89 -2.00 15.77
C SER A 119 3.50 -2.66 17.03
N ILE A 120 2.98 -3.84 17.42
CA ILE A 120 3.42 -4.64 18.57
C ILE A 120 4.17 -5.88 18.09
#